data_AF-A0A3B9FYF3-F1
#
_entry.id   AF-A0A3B9FYF3-F1
#
_cell.length_a   1.000
_cell.length_b   1.000
_cell.length_c   1.000
_cell.angle_alpha   90.00
_cell.angle_beta   90.00
_cell.angle_gamma   90.00
#
_symmetry.space_group_name_H-M   'P 1'
#
loop_
_entity.id
_entity.type
_entity.pdbx_description
1 polymer ?
#
loop_
_entity_poly.entity_id
_entity_poly.type
_entity_poly.pdbx_seq_one_letter_code
_entity_poly.pdbx_strand_id
1 'polypeptide(L)'
;MNDMKHMKRILLILTALLVCAACFYMLFLRSPRDGGNYPAVPDTPAPDPHNGLFVSEYGSMEFNGDGTTVIIDFGPELADMSGLPEGRQEGTYSFLSGNLPPHGSFEIRYDAAHELRITVGDDSVVIRVGIITESGTVQVGLQTVTPEMIPTVFYKDDSPVGVVFELQK
;
A
#
# COMPACT_ATOMS: atom_id res chain seq x y z
N MET A 1 -2.92 -64.18 -20.00
CA MET A 1 -3.26 -63.52 -18.71
C MET A 1 -2.10 -62.70 -18.12
N ASN A 2 -0.83 -62.93 -18.52
CA ASN A 2 0.33 -62.11 -18.09
C ASN A 2 0.43 -60.73 -18.76
N ASP A 3 0.02 -60.59 -20.03
CA ASP A 3 0.17 -59.34 -20.78
C ASP A 3 -0.69 -58.20 -20.23
N MET A 4 -1.91 -58.50 -19.77
CA MET A 4 -2.80 -57.51 -19.17
C MET A 4 -2.26 -56.98 -17.82
N LYS A 5 -1.43 -57.77 -17.12
CA LYS A 5 -0.77 -57.35 -15.87
C LYS A 5 0.42 -56.45 -16.14
N HIS A 6 1.15 -56.67 -17.24
CA HIS A 6 2.25 -55.79 -17.67
C HIS A 6 1.73 -54.47 -18.21
N MET A 7 0.64 -54.47 -18.98
CA MET A 7 0.03 -53.25 -19.50
C MET A 7 -0.53 -52.35 -18.40
N LYS A 8 -1.18 -52.92 -17.39
CA LYS A 8 -1.66 -52.16 -16.20
C LYS A 8 -0.51 -51.55 -15.40
N ARG A 9 0.64 -52.24 -15.29
CA ARG A 9 1.83 -51.72 -14.60
C ARG A 9 2.47 -50.56 -15.36
N ILE A 10 2.59 -50.67 -16.68
CA ILE A 10 3.11 -49.61 -17.53
C ILE A 10 2.22 -48.36 -17.45
N LEU A 11 0.89 -48.54 -17.52
CA LEU A 11 -0.06 -47.45 -17.39
C LEU A 11 0.05 -46.74 -16.03
N LEU A 12 0.15 -47.50 -14.93
CA LEU A 12 0.32 -46.94 -13.58
C LEU A 12 1.62 -46.13 -13.44
N ILE A 13 2.72 -46.61 -14.00
CA ILE A 13 4.02 -45.91 -13.97
C ILE A 13 3.93 -44.60 -14.76
N LEU A 14 3.30 -44.63 -15.94
CA LEU A 14 3.11 -43.42 -16.77
C LEU A 14 2.23 -42.39 -16.05
N THR A 15 1.14 -42.80 -15.42
CA THR A 15 0.28 -41.89 -14.65
C THR A 15 1.03 -41.30 -13.45
N ALA A 16 1.80 -42.11 -12.72
CA ALA A 16 2.60 -41.62 -11.59
C ALA A 16 3.65 -40.60 -12.03
N LEU A 17 4.33 -40.85 -13.16
CA LEU A 17 5.30 -39.89 -13.72
C LEU A 17 4.64 -38.57 -14.12
N LEU A 18 3.43 -38.62 -14.70
CA LEU A 18 2.68 -37.44 -15.11
C LEU A 18 2.23 -36.60 -13.89
N VAL A 19 1.79 -37.25 -12.82
CA VAL A 19 1.46 -36.60 -11.54
C VAL A 19 2.71 -35.99 -10.90
N CYS A 20 3.83 -36.71 -10.85
CA CYS A 20 5.09 -36.18 -10.34
C CYS A 20 5.58 -34.96 -11.13
N ALA A 21 5.49 -35.01 -12.47
CA ALA A 21 5.87 -33.87 -13.33
C ALA A 21 4.96 -32.66 -13.10
N ALA A 22 3.65 -32.86 -12.94
CA ALA A 22 2.71 -31.79 -12.61
C ALA A 22 2.99 -31.17 -11.23
N CYS A 23 3.30 -31.98 -10.22
CA CYS A 23 3.69 -31.50 -8.89
C CYS A 23 5.02 -30.72 -8.94
N PHE A 24 6.00 -31.19 -9.72
CA PHE A 24 7.28 -30.50 -9.89
C PHE A 24 7.10 -29.16 -10.64
N TYR A 25 6.24 -29.12 -11.65
CA TYR A 25 5.88 -27.90 -12.37
C TYR A 25 5.18 -26.87 -11.45
N MET A 26 4.30 -27.33 -10.54
CA MET A 26 3.68 -26.46 -9.53
C MET A 26 4.69 -25.87 -8.54
N LEU A 27 5.79 -26.57 -8.25
CA LEU A 27 6.88 -26.02 -7.44
C LEU A 27 7.70 -24.97 -8.20
N PHE A 28 7.82 -25.08 -9.52
CA PHE A 28 8.51 -24.09 -10.37
C PHE A 28 7.66 -22.88 -10.78
N LEU A 29 6.34 -22.98 -10.73
CA LEU A 29 5.45 -21.81 -10.84
C LEU A 29 5.53 -20.88 -9.62
N ARG A 30 6.13 -21.35 -8.52
CA ARG A 30 6.65 -20.49 -7.47
C ARG A 30 8.00 -19.94 -7.93
N SER A 31 7.98 -19.07 -8.93
CA SER A 31 9.09 -18.14 -9.12
C SER A 31 9.36 -17.48 -7.76
N PRO A 32 10.60 -17.42 -7.27
CA PRO A 32 10.94 -16.36 -6.36
C PRO A 32 10.67 -15.08 -7.14
N ARG A 33 9.53 -14.41 -6.87
CA ARG A 33 9.43 -12.99 -7.20
C ARG A 33 10.63 -12.36 -6.51
N ASP A 34 11.48 -11.77 -7.33
CA ASP A 34 12.70 -11.06 -6.94
C ASP A 34 12.60 -10.52 -5.52
N GLY A 35 13.34 -11.14 -4.60
CA GLY A 35 13.64 -10.59 -3.28
C GLY A 35 14.78 -9.56 -3.37
N GLY A 36 14.79 -8.75 -4.42
CA GLY A 36 15.80 -7.74 -4.70
C GLY A 36 15.14 -6.38 -4.80
N ASN A 37 15.58 -5.44 -3.94
CA ASN A 37 15.00 -4.12 -3.68
C ASN A 37 13.68 -4.12 -2.90
N TYR A 38 13.76 -4.54 -1.63
CA TYR A 38 13.05 -3.79 -0.58
C TYR A 38 13.42 -2.30 -0.74
N PRO A 39 12.57 -1.31 -0.40
CA PRO A 39 13.07 0.04 -0.32
C PRO A 39 14.16 0.02 0.75
N ALA A 40 15.41 -0.02 0.32
CA ALA A 40 16.51 0.38 1.15
C ALA A 40 16.08 1.75 1.63
N VAL A 41 15.93 1.93 2.95
CA VAL A 41 15.82 3.27 3.53
C VAL A 41 16.89 4.07 2.80
N PRO A 42 16.50 5.08 1.99
CA PRO A 42 17.46 5.78 1.15
C PRO A 42 18.70 6.13 1.95
N ASP A 43 19.90 5.90 1.40
CA ASP A 43 21.18 6.26 2.06
C ASP A 43 21.34 7.79 2.24
N THR A 44 20.33 8.56 1.87
CA THR A 44 20.22 9.99 2.14
C THR A 44 19.80 10.24 3.59
N PRO A 45 20.18 11.38 4.19
CA PRO A 45 19.64 11.77 5.49
C PRO A 45 18.11 11.76 5.50
N ALA A 46 17.51 11.28 6.59
CA ALA A 46 16.07 11.38 6.79
C ALA A 46 15.65 12.86 6.74
N PRO A 47 14.52 13.18 6.10
CA PRO A 47 14.04 14.55 6.08
C PRO A 47 13.46 14.90 7.46
N ASP A 48 13.35 16.19 7.75
CA ASP A 48 12.62 16.66 8.93
C ASP A 48 11.15 16.21 8.84
N PRO A 49 10.50 15.86 9.97
CA PRO A 49 9.09 15.53 9.97
C PRO A 49 8.23 16.60 9.30
N HIS A 50 7.12 16.17 8.70
CA HIS A 50 6.13 17.10 8.16
C HIS A 50 5.69 18.10 9.23
N ASN A 51 5.66 19.37 8.84
CA ASN A 51 5.26 20.47 9.70
C ASN A 51 4.46 21.49 8.87
N GLY A 52 3.33 21.94 9.41
CA GLY A 52 2.44 22.90 8.78
C GLY A 52 1.07 22.33 8.42
N LEU A 53 0.24 23.21 7.86
CA LEU A 53 -1.14 22.92 7.47
C LEU A 53 -1.19 22.55 6.00
N PHE A 54 -1.63 21.33 5.69
CA PHE A 54 -1.81 20.84 4.34
C PHE A 54 -3.29 20.82 3.99
N VAL A 55 -3.67 21.44 2.89
CA VAL A 55 -5.07 21.67 2.51
C VAL A 55 -5.36 21.00 1.17
N SER A 56 -6.56 20.43 1.06
CA SER A 56 -7.15 19.92 -0.18
C SER A 56 -8.56 20.51 -0.36
N GLU A 57 -9.22 20.20 -1.46
CA GLU A 57 -10.63 20.58 -1.66
C GLU A 57 -11.60 19.89 -0.68
N TYR A 58 -11.20 18.78 -0.06
CA TYR A 58 -12.06 17.96 0.80
C TYR A 58 -11.73 18.04 2.29
N GLY A 59 -10.71 18.81 2.69
CA GLY A 59 -10.30 18.94 4.08
C GLY A 59 -8.83 19.30 4.26
N SER A 60 -8.35 19.22 5.49
CA SER A 60 -6.97 19.57 5.85
C SER A 60 -6.32 18.61 6.85
N MET A 61 -4.99 18.64 6.89
CA MET A 61 -4.14 17.94 7.85
C MET A 61 -3.06 18.89 8.36
N GLU A 62 -3.04 19.17 9.66
CA GLU A 62 -2.05 20.00 10.34
C GLU A 62 -1.05 19.11 11.06
N PHE A 63 0.22 19.17 10.66
CA PHE A 63 1.31 18.42 11.29
C PHE A 63 2.14 19.35 12.16
N ASN A 64 2.46 18.92 13.39
CA ASN A 64 3.19 19.76 14.37
C ASN A 64 4.72 19.62 14.28
N GLY A 65 5.25 18.80 13.36
CA GLY A 65 6.69 18.55 13.24
C GLY A 65 7.29 17.62 14.30
N ASP A 66 6.47 16.99 15.14
CA ASP A 66 6.94 16.04 16.17
C ASP A 66 7.08 14.59 15.65
N GLY A 67 6.70 14.35 14.40
CA GLY A 67 6.79 13.04 13.75
C GLY A 67 5.65 12.07 14.07
N THR A 68 4.65 12.47 14.86
CA THR A 68 3.60 11.55 15.32
C THR A 68 2.19 12.14 15.37
N THR A 69 2.02 13.43 15.67
CA THR A 69 0.71 14.06 15.85
C THR A 69 0.22 14.72 14.58
N VAL A 70 -1.09 14.62 14.35
CA VAL A 70 -1.79 15.29 13.25
C VAL A 70 -3.14 15.80 13.75
N ILE A 71 -3.53 16.99 13.31
CA ILE A 71 -4.92 17.44 13.45
C ILE A 71 -5.55 17.39 12.07
N ILE A 72 -6.57 16.56 11.90
CA ILE A 72 -7.33 16.49 10.66
C ILE A 72 -8.57 17.38 10.78
N ASP A 73 -9.01 17.94 9.66
CA ASP A 73 -10.33 18.56 9.52
C ASP A 73 -10.93 18.10 8.20
N PHE A 74 -11.59 16.94 8.24
CA PHE A 74 -12.10 16.28 7.04
C PHE A 74 -13.54 16.71 6.78
N GLY A 75 -13.80 17.14 5.55
CA GLY A 75 -15.16 17.35 5.07
C GLY A 75 -15.93 16.03 4.93
N PRO A 76 -17.25 16.10 4.73
CA PRO A 76 -18.12 14.92 4.75
C PRO A 76 -17.74 13.88 3.69
N GLU A 77 -17.29 14.30 2.51
CA GLU A 77 -16.88 13.38 1.44
C GLU A 77 -15.63 12.58 1.80
N LEU A 78 -14.65 13.22 2.45
CA LEU A 78 -13.41 12.58 2.85
C LEU A 78 -13.61 11.69 4.08
N ALA A 79 -14.45 12.12 5.02
CA ALA A 79 -14.89 11.32 6.16
C ALA A 79 -15.56 10.01 5.69
N ASP A 80 -16.49 10.11 4.73
CA ASP A 80 -17.16 8.94 4.12
C ASP A 80 -16.17 7.98 3.45
N MET A 81 -15.26 8.49 2.61
CA MET A 81 -14.27 7.65 1.91
C MET A 81 -13.21 7.03 2.83
N SER A 82 -12.83 7.73 3.91
CA SER A 82 -11.78 7.27 4.83
C SER A 82 -12.31 6.42 5.98
N GLY A 83 -13.60 6.55 6.31
CA GLY A 83 -14.19 5.98 7.51
C GLY A 83 -13.77 6.71 8.80
N LEU A 84 -13.07 7.84 8.70
CA LEU A 84 -12.74 8.68 9.85
C LEU A 84 -13.87 9.68 10.17
N PRO A 85 -13.98 10.15 11.42
CA PRO A 85 -14.95 11.17 11.80
C PRO A 85 -14.80 12.47 10.99
N GLU A 86 -15.93 13.11 10.67
CA GLU A 86 -15.99 14.44 10.07
C GLU A 86 -15.50 15.53 11.05
N GLY A 87 -14.97 16.61 10.50
CA GLY A 87 -14.58 17.82 11.22
C GLY A 87 -13.21 17.73 11.89
N ARG A 88 -12.92 18.71 12.74
CA ARG A 88 -11.61 18.86 13.40
C ARG A 88 -11.39 17.81 14.48
N GLN A 89 -10.34 17.01 14.33
CA GLN A 89 -9.96 15.92 15.25
C GLN A 89 -8.45 15.85 15.43
N GLU A 90 -8.00 15.60 16.65
CA GLU A 90 -6.60 15.28 16.93
C GLU A 90 -6.37 13.78 16.83
N GLY A 91 -5.24 13.38 16.26
CA GLY A 91 -4.86 12.00 16.09
C GLY A 91 -3.37 11.81 15.92
N THR A 92 -3.00 10.59 15.53
CA THR A 92 -1.62 10.24 15.21
C THR A 92 -1.51 9.80 13.77
N TYR A 93 -0.34 10.02 13.16
CA TYR A 93 -0.05 9.57 11.81
C TYR A 93 1.23 8.74 11.75
N SER A 94 1.34 7.91 10.71
CA SER A 94 2.58 7.22 10.38
C SER A 94 2.66 6.98 8.88
N PHE A 95 3.81 7.25 8.30
CA PHE A 95 4.10 6.92 6.92
C PHE A 95 4.57 5.47 6.82
N LEU A 96 4.09 4.74 5.83
CA LEU A 96 4.29 3.30 5.72
C LEU A 96 4.82 2.91 4.34
N SER A 97 5.57 1.80 4.30
CA SER A 97 6.21 1.24 3.10
C SER A 97 5.24 0.70 2.05
N GLY A 98 3.96 0.55 2.39
CA GLY A 98 3.05 -0.30 1.63
C GLY A 98 3.21 -1.78 1.99
N ASN A 99 2.23 -2.59 1.63
CA ASN A 99 2.28 -4.05 1.83
C ASN A 99 3.36 -4.70 0.94
N LEU A 100 4.54 -4.94 1.53
CA LEU A 100 5.68 -5.55 0.86
C LEU A 100 5.91 -6.97 1.38
N PRO A 101 5.62 -8.02 0.59
CA PRO A 101 5.97 -9.39 0.96
C PRO A 101 7.49 -9.56 1.15
N PRO A 102 7.96 -10.34 2.14
CA PRO A 102 7.19 -11.08 3.15
C PRO A 102 6.86 -10.27 4.41
N HIS A 103 7.33 -9.02 4.52
CA HIS A 103 7.37 -8.25 5.77
C HIS A 103 6.07 -7.49 6.07
N GLY A 104 5.18 -7.34 5.09
CA GLY A 104 3.97 -6.52 5.23
C GLY A 104 4.28 -5.03 5.17
N SER A 105 3.43 -4.22 5.78
CA SER A 105 3.58 -2.76 5.83
C SER A 105 4.27 -2.35 7.14
N PHE A 106 5.29 -1.51 7.07
CA PHE A 106 6.07 -1.02 8.21
C PHE A 106 6.36 0.48 8.08
N GLU A 107 6.68 1.12 9.21
CA GLU A 107 6.93 2.56 9.27
C GLU A 107 8.21 2.98 8.54
N ILE A 108 8.12 4.07 7.77
CA ILE A 108 9.21 4.60 6.97
C ILE A 108 9.12 6.14 6.87
N ARG A 109 10.23 6.79 6.50
CA ARG A 109 10.27 8.22 6.16
C ARG A 109 9.27 8.57 5.04
N TYR A 110 8.67 9.76 5.13
CA TYR A 110 7.55 10.14 4.26
C TYR A 110 7.90 10.12 2.77
N ASP A 111 9.09 10.56 2.40
CA ASP A 111 9.58 10.65 1.02
C ASP A 111 9.89 9.26 0.41
N ALA A 112 9.83 8.19 1.20
CA ALA A 112 9.89 6.81 0.75
C ALA A 112 8.57 6.04 0.96
N ALA A 113 7.52 6.72 1.43
CA ALA A 113 6.27 6.10 1.83
C ALA A 113 5.33 5.84 0.64
N HIS A 114 4.56 4.77 0.76
CA HIS A 114 3.51 4.38 -0.19
C HIS A 114 2.11 4.39 0.42
N GLU A 115 2.04 4.53 1.74
CA GLU A 115 0.82 4.52 2.53
C GLU A 115 0.96 5.57 3.65
N LEU A 116 -0.16 6.18 4.04
CA LEU A 116 -0.29 7.06 5.20
C LEU A 116 -1.34 6.45 6.13
N ARG A 117 -0.94 6.09 7.34
CA ARG A 117 -1.87 5.72 8.40
C ARG A 117 -2.26 6.96 9.19
N ILE A 118 -3.56 7.12 9.45
CA ILE A 118 -4.10 8.11 10.38
C ILE A 118 -4.95 7.36 11.39
N THR A 119 -4.80 7.70 12.67
CA THR A 119 -5.58 7.12 13.77
C THR A 119 -6.18 8.24 14.61
N VAL A 120 -7.49 8.21 14.81
CA VAL A 120 -8.26 9.17 15.61
C VAL A 120 -9.14 8.39 16.57
N GLY A 121 -8.89 8.51 17.87
CA GLY A 121 -9.57 7.68 18.87
C GLY A 121 -9.33 6.19 18.62
N ASP A 122 -10.41 5.43 18.46
CA ASP A 122 -10.38 3.99 18.16
C ASP A 122 -10.36 3.69 16.64
N ASP A 123 -10.55 4.70 15.79
CA ASP A 123 -10.62 4.54 14.33
C ASP A 123 -9.22 4.69 13.71
N SER A 124 -8.90 3.80 12.76
CA SER A 124 -7.62 3.82 12.04
C SER A 124 -7.82 3.49 10.57
N VAL A 125 -7.25 4.32 9.70
CA VAL A 125 -7.29 4.14 8.25
C VAL A 125 -5.88 4.11 7.68
N VAL A 126 -5.67 3.27 6.66
CA VAL A 126 -4.45 3.27 5.84
C VAL A 126 -4.81 3.78 4.45
N ILE A 127 -4.38 5.00 4.16
CA ILE A 127 -4.63 5.73 2.92
C ILE A 127 -3.47 5.45 1.97
N ARG A 128 -3.75 5.19 0.69
CA ARG A 128 -2.69 4.97 -0.29
C ARG A 128 -2.11 6.30 -0.75
N VAL A 129 -0.78 6.37 -0.78
CA VAL A 129 -0.05 7.45 -1.45
C VAL A 129 0.03 7.10 -2.94
N GLY A 130 -0.35 8.05 -3.79
CA GLY A 130 -0.37 7.82 -5.23
C GLY A 130 -1.04 8.94 -5.99
N ILE A 131 -1.08 8.77 -7.31
CA ILE A 131 -1.67 9.72 -8.26
C ILE A 131 -2.65 9.01 -9.19
N ILE A 132 -3.63 9.77 -9.69
CA ILE A 132 -4.49 9.33 -10.80
C ILE A 132 -4.00 10.02 -12.06
N THR A 133 -3.62 9.23 -13.07
CA THR A 133 -3.17 9.75 -14.36
C THR A 133 -4.34 10.30 -15.17
N GLU A 134 -4.06 11.11 -16.21
CA GLU A 134 -5.09 11.62 -17.13
C GLU A 134 -5.94 10.50 -17.78
N SER A 135 -5.39 9.29 -17.89
CA SER A 135 -6.09 8.11 -18.40
C SER A 135 -7.07 7.46 -17.40
N GLY A 136 -7.15 7.97 -16.16
CA GLY A 136 -7.90 7.37 -15.05
C GLY A 136 -7.17 6.22 -14.36
N THR A 137 -5.94 5.89 -14.77
CA THR A 137 -5.16 4.82 -14.12
C THR A 137 -4.58 5.31 -12.79
N VAL A 138 -4.83 4.54 -11.73
CA VAL A 138 -4.25 4.74 -10.39
C VAL A 138 -2.81 4.23 -10.37
N GLN A 139 -1.86 5.07 -9.97
CA GLN A 139 -0.49 4.70 -9.69
C GLN A 139 -0.22 4.86 -8.19
N VAL A 140 -0.03 3.75 -7.50
CA VAL A 140 0.31 3.67 -6.07
C VAL A 140 1.67 2.99 -5.91
N GLY A 141 2.29 3.13 -4.75
CA GLY A 141 3.65 2.63 -4.55
C GLY A 141 4.71 3.53 -5.18
N LEU A 142 4.39 4.83 -5.30
CA LEU A 142 5.32 5.84 -5.78
C LEU A 142 5.84 6.67 -4.61
N GLN A 143 7.11 7.05 -4.67
CA GLN A 143 7.75 7.96 -3.73
C GLN A 143 7.40 9.40 -4.09
N THR A 144 6.15 9.79 -3.83
CA THR A 144 5.59 11.07 -4.28
C THR A 144 5.32 12.08 -3.18
N VAL A 145 5.48 11.70 -1.91
CA VAL A 145 5.34 12.64 -0.80
C VAL A 145 6.57 13.55 -0.75
N THR A 146 6.33 14.85 -0.55
CA THR A 146 7.38 15.87 -0.44
C THR A 146 7.08 16.77 0.76
N PRO A 147 8.02 17.62 1.24
CA PRO A 147 7.72 18.58 2.30
C PRO A 147 6.52 19.50 2.01
N GLU A 148 6.16 19.70 0.74
CA GLU A 148 5.10 20.62 0.32
C GLU A 148 3.81 19.90 -0.12
N MET A 149 3.80 18.57 -0.26
CA MET A 149 2.69 17.86 -0.89
C MET A 149 2.56 16.41 -0.42
N ILE A 150 1.32 15.99 -0.19
CA ILE A 150 0.93 14.61 0.12
C ILE A 150 -0.16 14.18 -0.87
N PRO A 151 0.19 13.50 -1.98
CA PRO A 151 -0.79 12.98 -2.93
C PRO A 151 -1.34 11.64 -2.47
N THR A 152 -2.67 11.53 -2.39
CA THR A 152 -3.38 10.39 -1.83
C THR A 152 -4.47 9.89 -2.76
N VAL A 153 -4.82 8.61 -2.65
CA VAL A 153 -5.89 7.97 -3.41
C VAL A 153 -6.90 7.36 -2.44
N PHE A 154 -8.14 7.83 -2.55
CA PHE A 154 -9.31 7.31 -1.87
C PHE A 154 -10.19 6.53 -2.87
N TYR A 155 -11.22 5.85 -2.36
CA TYR A 155 -12.19 5.12 -3.17
C TYR A 155 -13.60 5.50 -2.74
N LYS A 156 -14.44 5.84 -3.72
CA LYS A 156 -15.87 6.09 -3.55
C LYS A 156 -16.60 5.19 -4.54
N ASP A 157 -17.44 4.29 -4.05
CA ASP A 157 -18.18 3.33 -4.89
C ASP A 157 -17.27 2.60 -5.90
N ASP A 158 -16.14 2.07 -5.43
CA ASP A 158 -15.07 1.42 -6.21
C ASP A 158 -14.36 2.32 -7.25
N SER A 159 -14.74 3.59 -7.35
CA SER A 159 -14.09 4.57 -8.23
C SER A 159 -12.98 5.30 -7.47
N PRO A 160 -11.75 5.37 -8.02
CA PRO A 160 -10.66 6.04 -7.35
C PRO A 160 -10.83 7.57 -7.40
N VAL A 161 -10.57 8.22 -6.27
CA VAL A 161 -10.58 9.69 -6.13
C VAL A 161 -9.20 10.13 -5.67
N GLY A 162 -8.54 10.97 -6.49
CA GLY A 162 -7.22 11.50 -6.19
C GLY A 162 -7.38 12.78 -5.38
N VAL A 163 -6.72 12.84 -4.22
CA VAL A 163 -6.74 14.01 -3.35
C VAL A 163 -5.30 14.42 -3.05
N VAL A 164 -4.97 15.66 -3.37
CA VAL A 164 -3.65 16.21 -3.10
C VAL A 164 -3.78 17.22 -1.96
N PHE A 165 -3.04 16.97 -0.89
CA PHE A 165 -2.91 17.92 0.21
C PHE A 165 -1.63 18.73 0.01
N GLU A 166 -1.76 20.03 -0.15
CA GLU A 166 -0.65 20.96 -0.39
C GLU A 166 -0.40 21.83 0.83
N LEU A 167 0.87 22.09 1.14
CA LEU A 167 1.26 22.98 2.23
C LEU A 167 0.70 24.39 1.98
N GLN A 168 -0.10 24.89 2.91
CA GLN A 168 -0.59 26.25 2.92
C GLN A 168 0.56 27.21 3.29
N LYS A 169 0.94 28.05 2.33
CA LYS A 169 2.00 29.06 2.47
C LYS A 169 1.47 30.37 3.04
#